data_AF-A0A1Q7TKN2-F1
#
_entry.id   AF-A0A1Q7TKN2-F1
#
_cell.length_a   1.000
_cell.length_b   1.000
_cell.length_c   1.000
_cell.angle_alpha   90.00
_cell.angle_beta   90.00
_cell.angle_gamma   90.00
#
_symmetry.space_group_name_H-M   'P 1'
#
loop_
_entity.id
_entity.type
_entity.pdbx_description
1 polymer ?
#
loop_
_entity_poly.entity_id
_entity_poly.type
_entity_poly.pdbx_seq_one_letter_code
_entity_poly.pdbx_strand_id
1 'polypeptide(L)'
;MVFEDLDGNGVQDIFSGELGIEGWTVDLRWNGEVIATMMSGADGSFVFGNLGNTGSLMFEVCLGAPPLSWSAGRVTQTLPVGGSACSGAGYAFPFNNPFMTWSVNNFGEQLVP
;
A
#
# COMPACT_ATOMS: atom_id res chain seq x y z
N MET A 1 2.17 4.46 2.70
CA MET A 1 3.49 3.79 2.93
C MET A 1 3.26 2.35 3.32
N VAL A 2 4.28 1.52 3.38
CA VAL A 2 4.21 0.16 3.94
C VAL A 2 5.01 0.14 5.24
N PHE A 3 4.44 -0.33 6.35
CA PHE A 3 5.07 -0.33 7.66
C PHE A 3 4.92 -1.67 8.37
N GLU A 4 5.88 -1.95 9.25
CA GLU A 4 5.87 -3.13 10.13
C GLU A 4 4.96 -2.85 11.32
N ASP A 5 3.82 -3.54 11.36
CA ASP A 5 2.87 -3.48 12.46
C ASP A 5 3.26 -4.56 13.48
N LEU A 6 3.98 -4.17 14.52
CA LEU A 6 4.59 -5.09 15.48
C LEU A 6 3.54 -5.68 16.42
N ASP A 7 2.55 -4.88 16.82
CA ASP A 7 1.52 -5.31 17.77
C ASP A 7 0.22 -5.79 17.10
N GLY A 8 0.08 -5.56 15.80
CA GLY A 8 -1.01 -6.05 14.95
C GLY A 8 -2.27 -5.20 15.01
N ASN A 9 -2.19 -3.95 15.47
CA ASN A 9 -3.34 -3.11 15.74
C ASN A 9 -3.82 -2.30 14.51
N GLY A 10 -3.08 -2.33 13.39
CA GLY A 10 -3.38 -1.61 12.15
C GLY A 10 -3.10 -0.10 12.19
N VAL A 11 -2.38 0.38 13.20
CA VAL A 11 -1.93 1.77 13.38
C VAL A 11 -0.41 1.75 13.33
N GLN A 12 0.21 2.83 12.83
CA GLN A 12 1.65 2.95 12.84
C GLN A 12 2.12 3.76 14.05
N ASP A 13 2.80 3.09 14.97
CA ASP A 13 3.41 3.65 16.16
C ASP A 13 4.93 3.79 16.01
N ILE A 14 5.36 4.90 15.38
CA ILE A 14 6.79 5.15 15.10
C ILE A 14 7.67 5.18 16.36
N PHE A 15 7.11 5.52 17.52
CA PHE A 15 7.84 5.53 18.80
C PHE A 15 7.99 4.13 19.41
N SER A 16 7.26 3.15 18.89
CA SER A 16 7.32 1.73 19.29
C SER A 16 8.14 0.88 18.33
N GLY A 17 8.73 1.47 17.28
CA GLY A 17 9.58 0.77 16.32
C GLY A 17 8.85 0.26 15.07
N GLU A 18 7.62 0.71 14.82
CA GLU A 18 6.83 0.36 13.63
C GLU A 18 7.28 1.18 12.41
N LEU A 19 8.47 0.81 11.94
CA LEU A 19 9.17 1.49 10.86
C LEU A 19 8.60 1.10 9.49
N GLY A 20 8.92 1.93 8.49
CA GLY A 20 8.61 1.60 7.12
C GLY A 20 9.39 0.38 6.61
N ILE A 21 8.76 -0.41 5.73
CA ILE A 21 9.36 -1.61 5.15
C ILE A 21 9.82 -1.30 3.74
N GLU A 22 11.10 -1.52 3.47
CA GLU A 22 11.69 -1.37 2.13
C GLU A 22 11.38 -2.54 1.21
N GLY A 23 11.18 -2.25 -0.08
CA GLY A 23 11.16 -3.28 -1.13
C GLY A 23 9.83 -4.01 -1.30
N TRP A 24 8.77 -3.54 -0.66
CA TRP A 24 7.44 -4.10 -0.87
C TRP A 24 6.89 -3.68 -2.23
N THR A 25 6.39 -4.64 -3.01
CA THR A 25 5.77 -4.34 -4.30
C THR A 25 4.41 -3.68 -4.09
N VAL A 26 4.18 -2.55 -4.74
CA VAL A 26 2.89 -1.85 -4.75
C VAL A 26 2.47 -1.66 -6.20
N ASP A 27 1.27 -2.11 -6.54
CA ASP A 27 0.69 -1.97 -7.87
C ASP A 27 -0.35 -0.86 -7.89
N LEU A 28 -0.31 -0.04 -8.94
CA LEU A 28 -1.40 0.82 -9.33
C LEU A 28 -2.20 0.13 -10.45
N ARG A 29 -3.51 0.01 -10.24
CA ARG A 29 -4.42 -0.60 -11.21
C ARG A 29 -5.48 0.36 -11.70
N TRP A 30 -5.91 0.14 -12.94
CA TRP A 30 -7.05 0.81 -13.55
C TRP A 30 -7.85 -0.21 -14.35
N ASN A 31 -9.17 -0.26 -14.12
CA ASN A 31 -10.08 -1.23 -14.74
C ASN A 31 -9.61 -2.70 -14.57
N GLY A 32 -9.00 -3.02 -13.42
CA GLY A 32 -8.49 -4.36 -13.11
C GLY A 32 -7.11 -4.69 -13.70
N GLU A 33 -6.53 -3.82 -14.53
CA GLU A 33 -5.20 -4.01 -15.10
C GLU A 33 -4.13 -3.25 -14.31
N VAL A 34 -2.96 -3.86 -14.14
CA VAL A 34 -1.78 -3.17 -13.57
C VAL A 34 -1.23 -2.21 -14.60
N ILE A 35 -1.22 -0.92 -14.27
CA ILE A 35 -0.73 0.15 -15.15
C ILE A 35 0.61 0.74 -14.68
N ALA A 36 0.97 0.52 -13.42
CA ALA A 36 2.29 0.84 -12.89
C ALA A 36 2.59 -0.02 -11.66
N THR A 37 3.87 -0.26 -11.42
CA THR A 37 4.38 -0.96 -10.23
C THR A 37 5.53 -0.16 -9.65
N MET A 38 5.55 -0.04 -8.32
CA MET A 38 6.67 0.51 -7.56
C MET A 38 7.08 -0.42 -6.44
N MET A 39 8.26 -0.18 -5.87
CA MET A 39 8.67 -0.75 -4.59
C MET A 39 8.70 0.34 -3.53
N SER A 40 8.32 0.02 -2.30
CA SER A 40 8.47 0.94 -1.17
C SER A 40 9.95 1.26 -0.92
N GLY A 41 10.24 2.52 -0.59
CA GLY A 41 11.57 2.98 -0.21
C GLY A 41 11.99 2.53 1.19
N ALA A 42 13.20 2.92 1.60
CA ALA A 42 13.77 2.57 2.91
C ALA A 42 12.92 3.01 4.11
N ASP A 43 12.11 4.06 3.95
CA ASP A 43 11.15 4.56 4.94
C ASP A 43 9.73 4.04 4.71
N GLY A 44 9.56 3.03 3.86
CA GLY A 44 8.26 2.47 3.49
C GLY A 44 7.46 3.31 2.50
N SER A 45 7.95 4.49 2.09
CA SER A 45 7.22 5.39 1.21
C SER A 45 7.09 4.83 -0.21
N PHE A 46 5.99 5.16 -0.88
CA PHE A 46 5.81 4.92 -2.32
C PHE A 46 4.94 6.05 -2.88
N VAL A 47 5.11 6.37 -4.15
CA VAL A 47 4.35 7.45 -4.80
C VAL A 47 4.09 7.12 -6.26
N PHE A 48 2.83 7.21 -6.68
CA PHE A 48 2.47 7.21 -8.09
C PHE A 48 2.17 8.63 -8.52
N GLY A 49 3.02 9.17 -9.40
CA GLY A 49 2.87 10.52 -9.95
C GLY A 49 2.33 10.50 -11.37
N ASN A 50 1.89 11.67 -11.84
CA ASN A 50 1.55 11.92 -13.25
C ASN A 50 0.51 10.94 -13.84
N LEU A 51 -0.55 10.64 -13.09
CA LEU A 51 -1.62 9.69 -13.48
C LEU A 51 -2.56 10.18 -14.58
N GLY A 52 -2.21 11.26 -15.28
CA GLY A 52 -3.03 11.88 -16.31
C GLY A 52 -4.09 12.85 -15.77
N ASN A 53 -4.60 13.72 -16.64
CA ASN A 53 -5.48 14.85 -16.26
C ASN A 53 -6.95 14.68 -16.67
N THR A 54 -7.45 13.46 -16.89
CA THR A 54 -8.73 13.31 -17.59
C THR A 54 -9.71 12.36 -16.92
N GLY A 55 -10.80 12.93 -16.40
CA GLY A 55 -12.01 12.23 -15.99
C GLY A 55 -12.00 11.72 -14.55
N SER A 56 -13.19 11.51 -13.99
CA SER A 56 -13.36 10.78 -12.74
C SER A 56 -12.98 9.31 -12.96
N LEU A 57 -11.70 9.01 -12.78
CA LEU A 57 -11.16 7.66 -12.88
C LEU A 57 -11.09 7.05 -11.48
N MET A 58 -11.51 5.80 -11.35
CA MET A 58 -11.30 5.00 -10.15
C MET A 58 -10.03 4.17 -10.34
N PHE A 59 -9.01 4.44 -9.53
CA PHE A 59 -7.79 3.65 -9.48
C PHE A 59 -7.80 2.76 -8.24
N GLU A 60 -7.02 1.70 -8.28
CA GLU A 60 -6.77 0.83 -7.15
C GLU A 60 -5.28 0.83 -6.82
N VAL A 61 -4.92 0.96 -5.54
CA VAL A 61 -3.58 0.64 -5.05
C VAL A 61 -3.64 -0.71 -4.36
N CYS A 62 -2.90 -1.68 -4.89
CA CYS A 62 -2.85 -3.03 -4.36
C CYS A 62 -1.47 -3.32 -3.78
N LEU A 63 -1.45 -3.91 -2.59
CA LEU A 63 -0.23 -4.48 -2.07
C LEU A 63 0.11 -5.77 -2.82
N GLY A 64 1.35 -5.88 -3.29
CA GLY A 64 1.87 -7.00 -4.05
C GLY A 64 2.79 -7.89 -3.20
N ALA A 65 3.77 -8.52 -3.87
CA ALA A 65 4.73 -9.40 -3.22
C ALA A 65 5.58 -8.66 -2.16
N PRO A 66 5.80 -9.27 -0.98
CA PRO A 66 6.68 -8.72 0.03
C PRO A 66 8.17 -8.83 -0.37
N PRO A 67 9.06 -8.06 0.26
CA PRO A 67 10.51 -8.21 0.07
C PRO A 67 11.00 -9.58 0.56
N LEU A 68 12.17 -10.04 0.11
CA LEU A 68 12.69 -11.37 0.44
C LEU A 68 12.90 -11.61 1.95
N SER A 69 13.15 -10.55 2.72
CA SER A 69 13.24 -10.60 4.19
C SER A 69 11.88 -10.87 4.86
N TRP A 70 10.78 -10.66 4.14
CA TRP A 70 9.41 -10.84 4.58
C TRP A 70 8.78 -12.00 3.82
N SER A 71 8.95 -13.22 4.34
CA SER A 71 8.42 -14.42 3.69
C SER A 71 6.89 -14.33 3.59
N ALA A 72 6.32 -14.35 2.38
CA ALA A 72 4.87 -14.20 2.16
C ALA A 72 3.98 -15.16 2.97
N GLY A 73 4.48 -16.34 3.36
CA GLY A 73 3.77 -17.28 4.24
C GLY A 73 3.81 -16.94 5.74
N ARG A 74 4.47 -15.84 6.12
CA ARG A 74 4.62 -15.35 7.49
C ARG A 74 4.22 -13.89 7.62
N VAL A 75 3.37 -13.39 6.73
CA VAL A 75 2.91 -12.02 6.76
C VAL A 75 1.39 -12.03 6.92
N THR A 76 0.90 -11.24 7.89
CA THR A 76 -0.52 -10.92 8.02
C THR A 76 -0.68 -9.43 7.78
N GLN A 77 -1.52 -9.08 6.81
CA GLN A 77 -1.90 -7.70 6.59
C GLN A 77 -2.91 -7.26 7.66
N THR A 78 -2.56 -6.20 8.37
CA THR A 78 -3.35 -5.61 9.46
C THR A 78 -3.98 -4.29 9.04
N LEU A 79 -3.47 -3.66 7.97
CA LEU A 79 -4.08 -2.49 7.36
C LEU A 79 -3.89 -2.52 5.83
N PRO A 80 -4.95 -2.34 5.03
CA PRO A 80 -6.36 -2.26 5.44
C PRO A 80 -6.96 -3.62 5.84
N VAL A 81 -7.79 -3.67 6.88
CA VAL A 81 -8.68 -4.83 7.13
C VAL A 81 -9.92 -4.71 6.24
N GLY A 82 -10.03 -5.55 5.21
CA GLY A 82 -11.15 -5.51 4.29
C GLY A 82 -11.17 -4.24 3.43
N GLY A 83 -10.01 -3.89 2.87
CA GLY A 83 -9.83 -2.74 2.00
C GLY A 83 -10.80 -2.71 0.81
N SER A 84 -10.97 -1.51 0.23
CA SER A 84 -11.96 -1.25 -0.82
C SER A 84 -11.59 -1.82 -2.20
N ALA A 85 -10.40 -2.39 -2.36
CA ALA A 85 -9.95 -3.01 -3.60
C ALA A 85 -9.08 -4.25 -3.33
N CYS A 86 -8.61 -4.89 -4.41
CA CYS A 86 -7.56 -5.92 -4.34
C CYS A 86 -7.94 -7.11 -3.45
N SER A 87 -9.21 -7.54 -3.52
CA SER A 87 -9.76 -8.61 -2.66
C SER A 87 -9.65 -8.32 -1.15
N GLY A 88 -9.61 -7.04 -0.76
CA GLY A 88 -9.46 -6.60 0.62
C GLY A 88 -8.05 -6.11 0.95
N ALA A 89 -7.06 -6.34 0.08
CA ALA A 89 -5.65 -6.02 0.34
C ALA A 89 -5.18 -4.67 -0.24
N GLY A 90 -6.12 -3.77 -0.48
CA GLY A 90 -5.83 -2.50 -1.12
C GLY A 90 -6.99 -1.54 -1.09
N TYR A 91 -6.80 -0.42 -1.78
CA TYR A 91 -7.73 0.69 -1.74
C TYR A 91 -8.13 1.14 -3.13
N ALA A 92 -9.41 1.43 -3.32
CA ALA A 92 -9.92 2.18 -4.46
C ALA A 92 -10.01 3.68 -4.14
N PHE A 93 -9.59 4.53 -5.07
CA PHE A 93 -9.65 5.98 -4.92
C PHE A 93 -10.03 6.69 -6.22
N PRO A 94 -10.92 7.71 -6.17
CA PRO A 94 -11.24 8.52 -7.33
C PRO A 94 -10.18 9.59 -7.55
N PHE A 95 -9.69 9.71 -8.79
CA PHE A 95 -8.90 10.84 -9.22
C PHE A 95 -9.81 11.86 -9.91
N ASN A 96 -10.16 12.93 -9.18
CA ASN A 96 -11.13 13.93 -9.65
C ASN A 96 -10.48 15.28 -10.03
N ASN A 97 -9.17 15.45 -9.80
CA ASN A 97 -8.44 16.66 -10.16
C ASN A 97 -6.93 16.35 -10.31
N PRO A 98 -6.24 16.95 -11.30
CA PRO A 98 -4.81 16.75 -11.53
C PRO A 98 -3.86 17.09 -10.37
N PHE A 99 -4.31 17.80 -9.32
CA PHE A 99 -3.46 18.21 -8.19
C PHE A 99 -3.84 17.60 -6.84
N MET A 100 -4.46 16.42 -6.83
CA MET A 100 -4.79 15.73 -5.58
C MET A 100 -3.61 14.93 -5.04
N THR A 101 -3.32 15.09 -3.74
CA THR A 101 -2.52 14.13 -2.97
C THR A 101 -3.48 13.31 -2.13
N TRP A 102 -3.42 12.00 -2.26
CA TRP A 102 -4.27 11.09 -1.50
C TRP A 102 -3.45 10.44 -0.38
N SER A 103 -3.92 10.59 0.86
CA SER A 103 -3.13 10.37 2.09
C SER A 103 -3.47 9.10 2.86
N VAL A 104 -4.47 8.30 2.44
CA VAL A 104 -4.93 7.11 3.17
C VAL A 104 -4.62 5.84 2.38
N ASN A 105 -3.33 5.54 2.31
CA ASN A 105 -2.79 4.42 1.52
C ASN A 105 -1.61 3.80 2.28
N ASN A 106 -1.83 3.59 3.58
CA ASN A 106 -0.89 2.91 4.44
C ASN A 106 -1.20 1.41 4.46
N PHE A 107 -0.15 0.61 4.42
CA PHE A 107 -0.22 -0.83 4.50
C PHE A 107 0.53 -1.26 5.76
N GLY A 108 -0.20 -1.87 6.68
CA GLY A 108 0.32 -2.39 7.93
C GLY A 108 0.49 -3.89 7.79
N GLU A 109 1.71 -4.37 8.03
CA GLU A 109 2.07 -5.76 7.79
C GLU A 109 2.78 -6.31 9.02
N GLN A 110 2.25 -7.39 9.58
CA GLN A 110 2.81 -8.06 10.76
C GLN A 110 3.50 -9.35 10.35
N LEU A 111 4.75 -9.54 10.81
CA LEU A 111 5.40 -10.84 10.75
C LEU A 111 4.80 -11.79 11.78
N VAL A 112 4.25 -12.91 11.31
CA VAL A 112 3.77 -13.99 12.18
C VAL A 112 4.86 -15.08 12.31
N PRO A 113 5.13 -15.61 13.52
CA PRO A 113 6.15 -16.65 13.75
C PRO A 113 5.98 -17.91 12.88
#